data_AF-A0A971NBW3-F1
#
_entry.id   AF-A0A971NBW3-F1
#
_cell.length_a   1.000
_cell.length_b   1.000
_cell.length_c   1.000
_cell.angle_alpha   90.00
_cell.angle_beta   90.00
_cell.angle_gamma   90.00
#
_symmetry.space_group_name_H-M   'P 1'
#
loop_
_entity.id
_entity.type
_entity.pdbx_description
1 polymer ?
#
loop_
_entity_poly.entity_id
_entity_poly.type
_entity_poly.pdbx_seq_one_letter_code
_entity_poly.pdbx_strand_id
1 'polypeptide(L)'
;AAPALFKLGVPAKAAYMFVFYFGIAADLTPPVALAAYAGSGIAGSDPMKTGITAFKLALAGFLIPYIYVYNPMLLFIDVVPLQMIQAIFTAMLGVFLLSMFTIGYYKATIPLYLRLVAFAGALGLLIPGTMTDAGGIAVLVLIYVIQTAKARSIAKKRAAEAVAENTDKSE
;
A
#
# COMPACT_ATOMS: atom_id res chain seq x y z
N ALA A 1 21.62 -12.67 -2.14
CA ALA A 1 20.35 -12.75 -2.90
C ALA A 1 20.55 -12.74 -4.42
N ALA A 2 21.35 -11.85 -5.01
CA ALA A 2 21.53 -11.78 -6.48
C ALA A 2 21.92 -13.11 -7.18
N PRO A 3 22.85 -13.96 -6.67
CA PRO A 3 23.20 -15.21 -7.33
C PRO A 3 22.05 -16.22 -7.46
N ALA A 4 21.08 -16.18 -6.53
CA ALA A 4 19.90 -17.04 -6.59
C ALA A 4 18.89 -16.54 -7.63
N LEU A 5 18.70 -15.23 -7.76
CA LEU A 5 17.83 -14.62 -8.77
C LEU A 5 18.33 -14.89 -10.19
N PHE A 6 19.64 -14.92 -10.41
CA PHE A 6 20.22 -15.32 -11.69
C PHE A 6 19.87 -16.76 -12.09
N LYS A 7 19.86 -17.68 -11.13
CA LYS A 7 19.44 -19.08 -11.36
C LYS A 7 17.95 -19.18 -11.74
N LEU A 8 17.15 -18.18 -11.37
CA LEU A 8 15.73 -18.06 -11.72
C LEU A 8 15.48 -17.29 -13.03
N GLY A 9 16.53 -16.96 -13.79
CA GLY A 9 16.41 -16.28 -15.08
C GLY A 9 16.13 -14.77 -14.98
N VAL A 10 16.25 -14.17 -13.79
CA VAL A 10 16.02 -12.74 -13.59
C VAL A 10 17.15 -11.93 -14.25
N PRO A 11 16.84 -10.88 -15.04
CA PRO A 11 17.86 -10.03 -15.65
C PRO A 11 18.82 -9.41 -14.63
N ALA A 12 20.09 -9.25 -15.02
CA ALA A 12 21.15 -8.78 -14.13
C ALA A 12 20.80 -7.47 -13.41
N LYS A 13 20.32 -6.49 -14.17
CA LYS A 13 19.89 -5.18 -13.68
C LYS A 13 18.78 -5.29 -12.61
N ALA A 14 17.79 -6.17 -12.84
CA ALA A 14 16.68 -6.36 -11.91
C ALA A 14 17.13 -7.03 -10.60
N ALA A 15 18.02 -8.02 -10.66
CA ALA A 15 18.55 -8.66 -9.46
C ALA A 15 19.42 -7.71 -8.61
N TYR A 16 20.24 -6.86 -9.24
CA TYR A 16 21.02 -5.86 -8.51
C TYR A 16 20.13 -4.81 -7.85
N MET A 17 19.11 -4.32 -8.57
CA MET A 17 18.10 -3.43 -7.99
C MET A 17 17.33 -4.08 -6.84
N PHE A 18 17.02 -5.37 -6.94
CA PHE A 18 16.38 -6.13 -5.86
C PHE A 18 17.21 -6.12 -4.58
N VAL A 19 18.50 -6.45 -4.69
CA VAL A 19 19.41 -6.43 -3.52
C VAL A 19 19.59 -5.01 -2.99
N PHE A 20 19.76 -4.03 -3.88
CA PHE A 20 19.92 -2.62 -3.50
C PHE A 20 18.68 -2.08 -2.77
N TYR A 21 17.48 -2.38 -3.26
CA TYR A 21 16.23 -1.95 -2.63
C TYR A 21 16.09 -2.52 -1.22
N PHE A 22 16.36 -3.82 -1.03
CA PHE A 22 16.32 -4.41 0.31
C PHE A 22 17.46 -3.96 1.21
N GLY A 23 18.61 -3.55 0.64
CA GLY A 23 19.68 -2.89 1.38
C GLY A 23 19.20 -1.59 2.03
N ILE A 24 18.47 -0.76 1.28
CA ILE A 24 17.89 0.49 1.81
C ILE A 24 16.69 0.19 2.73
N ALA A 25 15.81 -0.73 2.34
CA ALA A 25 14.61 -1.04 3.11
C ALA A 25 14.92 -1.73 4.44
N ALA A 26 16.10 -2.32 4.62
CA ALA A 26 16.56 -2.87 5.89
C ALA A 26 16.57 -1.80 7.00
N ASP A 27 16.89 -0.55 6.64
CA ASP A 27 16.91 0.59 7.55
C ASP A 27 15.50 1.03 8.01
N LEU A 28 14.43 0.41 7.49
CA LEU A 28 13.06 0.69 7.91
C LEU A 28 12.61 -0.16 9.11
N THR A 29 13.36 -1.22 9.45
CA THR A 29 12.99 -2.18 10.50
C THR A 29 13.44 -1.71 11.88
N PRO A 30 12.57 -1.71 12.92
CA PRO A 30 13.03 -1.59 14.30
C PRO A 30 13.88 -2.82 14.67
N PRO A 31 15.03 -2.68 15.37
CA PRO A 31 15.52 -1.51 16.09
C PRO A 31 16.51 -0.60 15.31
N VAL A 32 16.64 -0.74 14.00
CA VAL A 32 17.65 -0.03 13.19
C VAL A 32 17.10 1.17 12.41
N ALA A 33 15.85 1.58 12.68
CA ALA A 33 15.14 2.67 12.02
C ALA A 33 15.64 4.07 12.42
N LEU A 34 16.91 4.36 12.17
CA LEU A 34 17.62 5.57 12.61
C LEU A 34 16.91 6.88 12.22
N ALA A 35 16.40 6.97 10.99
CA ALA A 35 15.68 8.16 10.54
C ALA A 35 14.39 8.41 11.33
N ALA A 36 13.63 7.36 11.63
CA ALA A 36 12.42 7.45 12.45
C ALA A 36 12.74 7.81 13.91
N TYR A 37 13.86 7.31 14.44
CA TYR A 37 14.30 7.60 15.81
C TYR A 37 14.86 9.01 15.97
N ALA A 38 15.55 9.52 14.96
CA ALA A 38 15.94 10.93 14.91
C ALA A 38 14.69 11.83 14.84
N GLY A 39 13.73 11.49 13.98
CA GLY A 39 12.47 12.22 13.86
C GLY A 39 11.63 12.21 15.13
N SER A 40 11.61 11.09 15.88
CA SER A 40 10.88 11.01 17.15
C SER A 40 11.46 11.94 18.22
N GLY A 41 12.77 12.17 18.22
CA GLY A 41 13.43 13.11 19.13
C GLY A 41 13.00 14.56 18.90
N ILE A 42 12.79 14.96 17.64
CA ILE A 42 12.24 16.28 17.29
C ILE A 42 10.77 16.38 17.69
N ALA A 43 10.00 15.32 17.48
CA ALA A 43 8.56 15.28 17.77
C ALA A 43 8.22 15.01 19.25
N GLY A 44 9.22 14.77 20.13
CA GLY A 44 9.01 14.44 21.53
C GLY A 44 8.25 13.12 21.77
N SER A 45 8.36 12.18 20.83
CA SER A 45 7.64 10.90 20.88
C SER A 45 8.58 9.73 21.17
N ASP A 46 8.02 8.60 21.61
CA ASP A 46 8.79 7.39 21.87
C ASP A 46 9.41 6.85 20.56
N PRO A 47 10.75 6.66 20.49
CA PRO A 47 11.42 6.21 19.28
C PRO A 47 10.94 4.84 18.79
N MET A 48 10.75 3.89 19.70
CA MET A 48 10.35 2.53 19.34
C MET A 48 8.93 2.51 18.75
N LYS A 49 7.97 3.21 19.37
CA LYS A 49 6.59 3.34 18.86
C LYS A 49 6.56 4.05 17.51
N THR A 50 7.40 5.06 17.33
CA THR A 50 7.52 5.79 16.05
C THR A 50 8.07 4.87 14.97
N GLY A 51 9.14 4.12 15.25
CA GLY A 51 9.71 3.14 14.33
C GLY A 51 8.72 2.04 13.94
N ILE A 52 7.96 1.49 14.90
CA ILE A 52 6.93 0.47 14.61
C ILE A 52 5.85 1.05 13.69
N THR A 53 5.43 2.29 13.94
CA THR A 53 4.40 2.95 13.11
C THR A 53 4.92 3.23 11.70
N ALA A 54 6.15 3.74 11.57
CA ALA A 54 6.81 3.96 10.30
C ALA A 54 6.98 2.63 9.52
N PHE A 55 7.40 1.56 10.20
CA PHE A 55 7.54 0.24 9.59
C PHE A 55 6.20 -0.30 9.07
N LYS A 56 5.11 -0.16 9.83
CA LYS A 56 3.77 -0.57 9.39
C LYS A 56 3.34 0.15 8.11
N LEU A 57 3.67 1.44 7.96
CA LEU A 57 3.42 2.18 6.72
C LEU A 57 4.32 1.70 5.58
N ALA A 58 5.58 1.40 5.87
CA ALA A 58 6.56 0.93 4.91
C ALA A 58 6.27 -0.46 4.34
N LEU A 59 5.53 -1.33 5.06
CA LEU A 59 5.22 -2.70 4.61
C LEU A 59 4.63 -2.78 3.20
N ALA A 60 3.89 -1.75 2.76
CA ALA A 60 3.39 -1.72 1.38
C ALA A 60 4.52 -1.63 0.34
N GLY A 61 5.62 -0.95 0.65
CA GLY A 61 6.79 -0.86 -0.22
C GLY A 61 7.57 -2.17 -0.37
N PHE A 62 7.49 -3.07 0.62
CA PHE A 62 8.25 -4.33 0.60
C PHE A 62 7.87 -5.27 -0.57
N LEU A 63 6.70 -5.07 -1.19
CA LEU A 63 6.30 -5.83 -2.38
C LEU A 63 6.89 -5.28 -3.69
N ILE A 64 7.36 -4.02 -3.71
CA ILE A 64 7.85 -3.36 -4.92
C ILE A 64 8.96 -4.16 -5.64
N PRO A 65 9.95 -4.72 -4.93
CA PRO A 65 10.99 -5.53 -5.55
C PRO A 65 10.49 -6.72 -6.35
N TYR A 66 9.42 -7.35 -5.88
CA TYR A 66 8.83 -8.49 -6.56
C TYR A 66 8.13 -8.05 -7.85
N ILE A 67 7.46 -6.89 -7.85
CA ILE A 67 6.75 -6.36 -9.03
C ILE A 67 7.71 -6.22 -10.21
N TYR A 68 8.83 -5.53 -10.03
CA TYR A 68 9.75 -5.30 -11.15
C TYR A 68 10.62 -6.52 -11.50
N VAL A 69 10.67 -7.54 -10.64
CA VAL A 69 11.25 -8.84 -11.00
C VAL A 69 10.32 -9.60 -11.95
N TYR A 70 9.00 -9.53 -11.74
CA TYR A 70 8.00 -10.10 -12.65
C TYR A 70 7.77 -9.26 -13.91
N ASN A 71 7.92 -7.94 -13.80
CA ASN A 71 7.81 -7.00 -14.91
C ASN A 71 9.04 -6.08 -14.99
N PRO A 72 10.16 -6.56 -15.59
CA PRO A 72 11.39 -5.79 -15.75
C PRO A 72 11.24 -4.50 -16.57
N MET A 73 10.12 -4.34 -17.28
CA MET A 73 9.79 -3.12 -18.02
C MET A 73 9.74 -1.88 -17.11
N LEU A 74 9.38 -2.07 -15.84
CA LEU A 74 9.42 -1.02 -14.80
C LEU A 74 10.83 -0.51 -14.51
N LEU A 75 11.87 -1.28 -14.88
CA LEU A 75 13.29 -0.89 -14.79
C LEU A 75 13.87 -0.51 -16.16
N PHE A 76 13.01 -0.18 -17.13
CA PHE A 76 13.41 0.16 -18.49
C PHE A 76 14.18 -0.98 -19.19
N ILE A 77 13.79 -2.22 -18.94
CA ILE A 77 14.32 -3.42 -19.60
C ILE A 77 13.26 -3.90 -20.61
N ASP A 78 13.64 -4.03 -21.88
CA ASP A 78 12.78 -4.53 -22.96
C ASP A 78 11.45 -3.75 -23.07
N VAL A 79 11.56 -2.43 -23.18
CA VAL A 79 10.43 -1.49 -23.07
C VAL A 79 9.49 -1.55 -24.26
N VAL A 80 8.21 -1.79 -23.98
CA VAL A 80 7.09 -1.53 -24.89
C VAL A 80 6.28 -0.36 -24.33
N PRO A 81 6.29 0.83 -24.96
CA PRO A 81 5.77 2.06 -24.34
C PRO A 81 4.34 1.95 -23.77
N LEU A 82 3.41 1.33 -24.51
CA LEU A 82 2.03 1.18 -24.07
C LEU A 82 1.88 0.26 -22.85
N GLN A 83 2.63 -0.86 -22.83
CA GLN A 83 2.60 -1.82 -21.73
C GLN A 83 3.31 -1.25 -20.49
N MET A 84 4.36 -0.45 -20.68
CA MET A 84 5.05 0.24 -19.60
C MET A 84 4.12 1.23 -18.90
N ILE A 85 3.38 2.04 -19.68
CA ILE A 85 2.40 2.96 -19.13
C ILE A 85 1.34 2.20 -18.33
N GLN A 86 0.77 1.13 -18.89
CA GLN A 86 -0.19 0.29 -18.18
C GLN A 86 0.41 -0.25 -16.87
N ALA A 87 1.62 -0.81 -16.90
CA ALA A 87 2.30 -1.37 -15.74
C ALA A 87 2.55 -0.32 -14.64
N ILE A 88 2.90 0.91 -15.02
CA ILE A 88 3.07 2.02 -14.06
C ILE A 88 1.72 2.33 -13.39
N PHE A 89 0.65 2.47 -14.17
CA PHE A 89 -0.68 2.76 -13.62
C PHE A 89 -1.19 1.63 -12.71
N THR A 90 -1.06 0.37 -13.11
CA THR A 90 -1.50 -0.76 -12.31
C THR A 90 -0.67 -0.93 -11.04
N ALA A 91 0.65 -0.72 -11.12
CA ALA A 91 1.52 -0.71 -9.94
C ALA A 91 1.14 0.40 -8.95
N MET A 92 0.84 1.62 -9.43
CA MET A 92 0.38 2.72 -8.57
C MET A 92 -0.92 2.37 -7.85
N LEU A 93 -1.90 1.81 -8.56
CA LEU A 93 -3.18 1.37 -7.98
C LEU A 93 -3.00 0.20 -7.01
N GLY A 94 -2.08 -0.74 -7.31
CA GLY A 94 -1.74 -1.87 -6.45
C GLY A 94 -1.12 -1.42 -5.13
N VAL A 95 -0.15 -0.49 -5.17
CA VAL A 95 0.45 0.10 -3.97
C VAL A 95 -0.59 0.88 -3.15
N PHE A 96 -1.54 1.55 -3.82
CA PHE A 96 -2.64 2.23 -3.15
C PHE A 96 -3.54 1.26 -2.38
N LEU A 97 -3.95 0.13 -3.00
CA LEU A 97 -4.74 -0.91 -2.32
C LEU A 97 -3.97 -1.57 -1.17
N LEU A 98 -2.68 -1.81 -1.37
CA LEU A 98 -1.81 -2.37 -0.34
C LEU A 98 -1.65 -1.42 0.85
N SER A 99 -1.63 -0.11 0.60
CA SER A 99 -1.64 0.91 1.66
C SER A 99 -2.96 0.90 2.45
N MET A 100 -4.10 0.67 1.79
CA MET A 100 -5.37 0.46 2.51
C MET A 100 -5.34 -0.80 3.37
N PHE A 101 -4.67 -1.86 2.90
CA PHE A 101 -4.47 -3.08 3.69
C PHE A 101 -3.59 -2.80 4.92
N THR A 102 -2.46 -2.11 4.81
CA THR A 102 -1.54 -1.87 5.94
C THR A 102 -2.08 -0.86 6.95
N ILE A 103 -2.73 0.22 6.48
CA ILE A 103 -3.27 1.28 7.33
C ILE A 103 -4.64 0.89 7.91
N GLY A 104 -5.48 0.20 7.13
CA GLY A 104 -6.83 -0.17 7.55
C GLY A 104 -7.82 0.99 7.57
N TYR A 105 -7.48 2.09 6.89
CA TYR A 105 -8.30 3.29 6.81
C TYR A 105 -8.22 3.91 5.42
N TYR A 106 -9.34 4.47 4.96
CA TYR A 106 -9.38 5.30 3.75
C TYR A 106 -10.33 6.48 3.93
N LYS A 107 -11.65 6.23 3.83
CA LYS A 107 -12.71 7.21 4.15
C LYS A 107 -13.48 6.86 5.42
N ALA A 108 -13.44 5.59 5.79
CA ALA A 108 -13.94 5.04 7.03
C ALA A 108 -12.98 3.93 7.48
N THR A 109 -13.14 3.43 8.70
CA THR A 109 -12.40 2.26 9.18
C THR A 109 -12.74 1.02 8.35
N ILE A 110 -11.70 0.35 7.85
CA ILE A 110 -11.84 -0.85 7.02
C ILE A 110 -11.74 -2.08 7.93
N PRO A 111 -12.78 -2.92 8.03
CA PRO A 111 -12.72 -4.16 8.79
C PRO A 111 -11.74 -5.15 8.15
N LEU A 112 -11.20 -6.08 8.96
CA LEU A 112 -10.13 -6.98 8.55
C LEU A 112 -10.45 -7.79 7.27
N TYR A 113 -11.69 -8.24 7.09
CA TYR A 113 -12.09 -8.98 5.89
C TYR A 113 -11.93 -8.13 4.62
N LEU A 114 -12.36 -6.87 4.61
CA LEU A 114 -12.15 -5.96 3.47
C LEU A 114 -10.67 -5.62 3.26
N ARG A 115 -9.87 -5.61 4.33
CA ARG A 115 -8.41 -5.43 4.21
C ARG A 115 -7.81 -6.63 3.47
N LEU A 116 -8.21 -7.86 3.79
CA LEU A 116 -7.75 -9.06 3.07
C LEU A 116 -8.18 -9.05 1.60
N VAL A 117 -9.40 -8.59 1.31
CA VAL A 117 -9.85 -8.39 -0.09
C VAL A 117 -8.98 -7.33 -0.78
N ALA A 118 -8.67 -6.21 -0.11
CA ALA A 118 -7.78 -5.17 -0.64
C ALA A 118 -6.38 -5.72 -0.94
N PHE A 119 -5.86 -6.58 -0.07
CA PHE A 119 -4.57 -7.25 -0.27
C PHE A 119 -4.60 -8.18 -1.49
N ALA A 120 -5.64 -9.00 -1.63
CA ALA A 120 -5.81 -9.86 -2.81
C ALA A 120 -5.92 -9.04 -4.11
N GLY A 121 -6.69 -7.94 -4.09
CA GLY A 121 -6.79 -7.02 -5.22
C GLY A 121 -5.47 -6.33 -5.55
N ALA A 122 -4.70 -5.94 -4.54
CA ALA A 122 -3.35 -5.41 -4.72
C ALA A 122 -2.46 -6.43 -5.42
N LEU A 123 -2.39 -7.67 -4.93
CA LEU A 123 -1.60 -8.73 -5.58
C LEU A 123 -2.04 -8.97 -7.03
N GLY A 124 -3.35 -8.90 -7.32
CA GLY A 124 -3.87 -8.98 -8.69
C GLY A 124 -3.35 -7.88 -9.61
N LEU A 125 -3.29 -6.63 -9.14
CA LEU A 125 -2.72 -5.49 -9.90
C LEU A 125 -1.19 -5.52 -10.00
N LEU A 126 -0.53 -6.22 -9.08
CA LEU A 126 0.93 -6.29 -9.04
C LEU A 126 1.50 -7.41 -9.91
N ILE A 127 0.68 -8.42 -10.24
CA ILE A 127 1.06 -9.48 -11.18
C ILE A 127 0.70 -9.03 -12.60
N PRO A 128 1.67 -8.99 -13.53
CA PRO A 128 1.41 -8.54 -14.89
C PRO A 128 0.38 -9.45 -15.59
N GLY A 129 -0.74 -8.87 -16.00
CA GLY A 129 -1.78 -9.57 -16.75
C GLY A 129 -3.05 -8.73 -16.89
N THR A 130 -3.61 -8.66 -18.10
CA THR A 130 -4.82 -7.85 -18.35
C THR A 130 -6.04 -8.33 -17.55
N MET A 131 -6.16 -9.65 -17.34
CA MET A 131 -7.24 -10.24 -16.55
C MET A 131 -7.05 -10.03 -15.05
N THR A 132 -5.80 -10.10 -14.56
CA THR A 132 -5.47 -9.86 -13.15
C THR A 132 -5.61 -8.37 -12.82
N ASP A 133 -5.21 -7.49 -13.73
CA ASP A 133 -5.44 -6.04 -13.65
C ASP A 133 -6.94 -5.72 -13.57
N ALA A 134 -7.76 -6.30 -14.45
CA ALA A 134 -9.21 -6.07 -14.43
C ALA A 134 -9.84 -6.51 -13.11
N GLY A 135 -9.45 -7.67 -12.58
CA GLY A 135 -9.91 -8.15 -11.28
C GLY A 135 -9.49 -7.23 -10.13
N GLY A 136 -8.24 -6.78 -10.13
CA GLY A 136 -7.71 -5.86 -9.13
C GLY A 136 -8.36 -4.48 -9.16
N ILE A 137 -8.65 -3.95 -10.35
CA ILE A 137 -9.43 -2.71 -10.52
C ILE A 137 -10.87 -2.91 -10.01
N ALA A 138 -11.51 -4.05 -10.30
CA ALA A 138 -12.84 -4.34 -9.78
C ALA A 138 -12.87 -4.35 -8.25
N VAL A 139 -11.86 -4.93 -7.61
CA VAL A 139 -11.69 -4.89 -6.15
C VAL A 139 -11.52 -3.45 -5.64
N LEU A 140 -10.72 -2.64 -6.32
CA LEU A 140 -10.53 -1.22 -5.97
C LEU A 140 -11.86 -0.46 -6.00
N VAL A 141 -12.63 -0.63 -7.08
CA VAL A 141 -13.95 0.00 -7.24
C VAL A 141 -14.91 -0.47 -6.16
N LEU A 142 -14.97 -1.78 -5.88
CA LEU A 142 -15.81 -2.35 -4.82
C LEU A 142 -15.50 -1.72 -3.45
N ILE A 143 -14.22 -1.66 -3.07
CA ILE A 143 -13.79 -1.09 -1.80
C ILE A 143 -14.12 0.41 -1.76
N TYR A 144 -13.89 1.13 -2.85
CA TYR A 144 -14.23 2.56 -2.94
C TYR A 144 -15.72 2.82 -2.72
N VAL A 145 -16.60 2.03 -3.35
CA VAL A 145 -18.06 2.15 -3.20
C VAL A 145 -18.49 1.83 -1.77
N ILE A 146 -18.02 0.73 -1.18
CA ILE A 146 -18.35 0.35 0.20
C ILE A 146 -17.89 1.45 1.18
N GLN A 147 -16.68 1.98 0.99
CA GLN A 147 -16.10 2.98 1.87
C GLN A 147 -16.81 4.33 1.78
N THR A 148 -17.21 4.75 0.58
CA THR A 148 -18.00 5.99 0.39
C THR A 148 -19.40 5.87 0.97
N ALA A 149 -20.08 4.72 0.79
CA ALA A 149 -21.38 4.47 1.40
C ALA A 149 -21.29 4.46 2.94
N LYS A 150 -20.28 3.78 3.50
CA LYS A 150 -20.07 3.73 4.95
C LYS A 150 -19.77 5.11 5.54
N ALA A 151 -18.90 5.88 4.92
CA ALA A 151 -18.57 7.24 5.34
C ALA A 151 -19.80 8.17 5.33
N ARG A 152 -20.65 8.09 4.30
CA ARG A 152 -21.92 8.83 4.25
C ARG A 152 -22.87 8.43 5.38
N SER A 153 -22.98 7.13 5.70
CA SER A 153 -23.85 6.67 6.80
C SER A 153 -23.38 7.20 8.16
N ILE A 154 -22.06 7.25 8.39
CA ILE A 154 -21.48 7.78 9.63
C ILE A 154 -21.73 9.29 9.74
N ALA A 155 -21.54 10.03 8.64
CA ALA A 155 -21.83 11.47 8.60
C ALA A 155 -23.32 11.75 8.88
N LYS A 156 -24.24 10.97 8.31
CA LYS A 156 -25.68 11.13 8.52
C LYS A 156 -26.08 10.85 9.98
N LYS A 157 -25.50 9.82 10.62
CA LYS A 157 -25.74 9.53 12.05
C LYS A 157 -25.29 10.67 12.95
N ARG A 158 -24.07 11.18 12.74
CA ARG A 158 -23.53 12.32 13.50
C ARG A 158 -24.39 13.58 13.35
N ALA A 159 -24.89 13.86 12.15
CA ALA A 159 -25.79 14.99 11.94
C ALA A 159 -27.13 14.83 12.68
N ALA A 160 -27.70 13.61 12.71
CA ALA A 160 -28.93 13.33 13.45
C ALA A 160 -28.74 13.45 14.97
N GLU A 161 -27.61 12.95 15.50
CA GLU A 161 -27.25 13.07 16.92
C GLU A 161 -27.08 14.54 17.34
N ALA A 162 -26.40 15.35 16.53
CA ALA A 162 -26.22 16.79 16.80
C ALA A 162 -27.54 17.57 16.80
N VAL A 163 -28.51 17.20 15.94
CA VAL A 163 -29.85 17.80 15.94
C VAL A 163 -30.64 17.42 17.18
N ALA A 164 -30.56 16.15 17.61
CA ALA A 164 -31.22 15.69 18.84
C ALA A 164 -30.67 16.40 20.09
N GLU A 165 -29.34 16.55 20.20
CA GLU A 165 -28.70 17.25 21.33
C GLU A 165 -29.06 18.74 21.40
N ASN A 166 -29.22 19.42 20.27
CA ASN A 166 -29.63 20.83 20.25
C ASN A 166 -31.12 21.03 20.59
N THR A 167 -31.96 20.02 20.34
CA THR A 167 -33.39 20.10 20.66
C THR A 167 -33.61 19.92 22.17
N ASP A 168 -32.88 18.98 22.79
CA ASP A 168 -32.91 18.69 24.23
C ASP A 168 -32.37 19.83 25.10
N LYS A 169 -31.44 20.66 24.58
CA LYS A 169 -30.92 21.86 25.27
C LYS A 169 -31.81 23.10 25.15
N SER A 170 -32.88 23.04 24.35
CA SER A 170 -33.80 24.16 24.11
C SER A 170 -35.13 24.06 24.86
N GLU A 171 -35.36 22.95 25.55
CA GLU A 171 -36.44 22.73 26.53
C GLU A 171 -35.94 22.94 27.96
#